data_AF-S7WZF3-F1
#
_entry.id   AF-S7WZF3-F1
#
_cell.length_a   1.000
_cell.length_b   1.000
_cell.length_c   1.000
_cell.angle_alpha   90.00
_cell.angle_beta   90.00
_cell.angle_gamma   90.00
#
_symmetry.space_group_name_H-M   'P 1'
#
loop_
_entity.id
_entity.type
_entity.pdbx_description
1 polymer ?
#
loop_
_entity_poly.entity_id
_entity_poly.type
_entity_poly.pdbx_seq_one_letter_code
_entity_poly.pdbx_strand_id
1 'polypeptide(L)'
;MAWSTFDSNRNALQGKVICIDPGHGGTAETDSYRVGPTGEREEWINLRVAILLGEMLKLAGAEVILTRTTDTFIPLADRSKIALENKADLFVSIHHNATADPKVNFPIVYFHGSAEENRASVDFGEMVAQKLVKHLFKGKGPYSLVSDYTIFSSSGASVLRGTYGIPGIIGEATFFTSPKEEKKLRIPDYNNKEASAYYEAIISFFESSEVSKISEKEDPSRVVPFEVFQEADRMKPEAKMWKSNFLKGKKLLKKGGEARLVEAFDLLTLSARSFPDSYVAKECHELRLEILRRQGKTEAVEMEEKRIRFFTPDPNRWNHCNLIW
;
A
#
# COMPACT_ATOMS: atom_id res chain seq x y z
N MET A 1 -25.14 -7.39 -16.66
CA MET A 1 -24.52 -7.50 -18.00
C MET A 1 -23.71 -6.24 -18.27
N ALA A 2 -22.38 -6.35 -18.26
CA ALA A 2 -21.44 -5.42 -18.88
C ALA A 2 -20.07 -6.12 -19.01
N TRP A 3 -19.99 -7.12 -19.87
CA TRP A 3 -18.77 -7.87 -20.23
C TRP A 3 -18.36 -7.56 -21.68
N SER A 4 -18.50 -6.31 -22.14
CA SER A 4 -18.47 -6.00 -23.58
C SER A 4 -17.21 -5.32 -24.11
N THR A 5 -16.06 -5.39 -23.42
CA THR A 5 -14.78 -4.90 -23.96
C THR A 5 -13.56 -5.78 -23.63
N PHE A 6 -13.75 -7.10 -23.48
CA PHE A 6 -12.63 -8.04 -23.47
C PHE A 6 -12.24 -8.42 -24.91
N ASP A 7 -11.57 -7.51 -25.61
CA ASP A 7 -10.88 -7.79 -26.87
C ASP A 7 -9.66 -6.85 -26.92
N SER A 8 -8.44 -7.33 -26.60
CA SER A 8 -7.53 -7.85 -27.63
C SER A 8 -6.40 -8.77 -27.12
N ASN A 9 -6.38 -9.17 -25.84
CA ASN A 9 -5.21 -9.82 -25.24
C ASN A 9 -5.51 -11.23 -24.66
N ARG A 10 -6.25 -12.06 -25.41
CA ARG A 10 -6.36 -13.49 -25.08
C ARG A 10 -4.94 -14.06 -25.08
N ASN A 11 -4.37 -14.32 -23.90
CA ASN A 11 -3.02 -14.88 -23.64
C ASN A 11 -1.91 -13.88 -23.26
N ALA A 12 -2.20 -12.62 -22.92
CA ALA A 12 -1.15 -11.69 -22.43
C ALA A 12 -0.40 -12.20 -21.19
N LEU A 13 -1.03 -13.07 -20.40
CA LEU A 13 -0.46 -13.66 -19.19
C LEU A 13 -0.16 -15.15 -19.34
N GLN A 14 -0.11 -15.66 -20.58
CA GLN A 14 0.14 -17.08 -20.83
C GLN A 14 1.45 -17.53 -20.17
N GLY A 15 1.35 -18.59 -19.37
CA GLY A 15 2.50 -19.16 -18.67
C GLY A 15 2.97 -18.35 -17.46
N LYS A 16 2.20 -17.36 -17.00
CA LYS A 16 2.44 -16.66 -15.73
C LYS A 16 1.64 -17.31 -14.61
N VAL A 17 2.27 -17.51 -13.47
CA VAL A 17 1.62 -17.96 -12.24
C VAL A 17 1.44 -16.76 -11.32
N ILE A 18 0.19 -16.42 -10.99
CA ILE A 18 -0.13 -15.27 -10.15
C ILE A 18 -0.81 -15.76 -8.88
N CYS A 19 -0.20 -15.48 -7.73
CA CYS A 19 -0.77 -15.77 -6.43
C CYS A 19 -1.51 -14.53 -5.90
N ILE A 20 -2.79 -14.70 -5.60
CA ILE A 20 -3.64 -13.68 -5.00
C ILE A 20 -3.97 -14.10 -3.57
N ASP A 21 -3.69 -13.23 -2.62
CA ASP A 21 -4.03 -13.40 -1.21
C ASP A 21 -5.17 -12.45 -0.83
N PRO A 22 -6.42 -12.94 -0.75
CA PRO A 22 -7.46 -12.18 -0.09
C PRO A 22 -7.15 -12.10 1.41
N GLY A 23 -6.79 -10.90 1.89
CA GLY A 23 -6.40 -10.65 3.27
C GLY A 23 -7.42 -11.18 4.28
N HIS A 24 -6.95 -11.59 5.46
CA HIS A 24 -7.79 -12.10 6.57
C HIS A 24 -8.59 -13.36 6.21
N GLY A 25 -9.75 -13.56 6.83
CA GLY A 25 -10.65 -14.70 6.58
C GLY A 25 -10.93 -15.53 7.83
N GLY A 26 -12.19 -15.92 8.03
CA GLY A 26 -12.61 -16.76 9.15
C GLY A 26 -12.42 -16.11 10.53
N THR A 27 -12.35 -14.78 10.58
CA THR A 27 -12.04 -14.00 11.79
C THR A 27 -13.26 -13.40 12.47
N ALA A 28 -14.46 -13.68 11.98
CA ALA A 28 -15.69 -13.03 12.46
C ALA A 28 -15.94 -13.19 13.98
N GLU A 29 -15.56 -14.33 14.55
CA GLU A 29 -15.73 -14.62 15.97
C GLU A 29 -14.61 -14.07 16.85
N THR A 30 -13.43 -13.77 16.28
CA THR A 30 -12.20 -13.44 17.02
C THR A 30 -11.74 -11.99 16.82
N ASP A 31 -12.29 -11.29 15.83
CA ASP A 31 -11.90 -9.93 15.48
C ASP A 31 -13.11 -9.02 15.26
N SER A 32 -13.27 -8.03 16.15
CA SER A 32 -14.31 -7.01 16.07
C SER A 32 -13.84 -5.70 15.43
N TYR A 33 -12.56 -5.56 15.07
CA TYR A 33 -11.98 -4.31 14.58
C TYR A 33 -12.09 -4.15 13.05
N ARG A 34 -12.18 -5.26 12.32
CA ARG A 34 -12.26 -5.29 10.84
C ARG A 34 -13.67 -5.22 10.28
N VAL A 35 -14.53 -4.43 10.95
CA VAL A 35 -15.96 -4.31 10.64
C VAL A 35 -16.30 -2.85 10.36
N GLY A 36 -16.88 -2.61 9.18
CA GLY A 36 -17.41 -1.32 8.78
C GLY A 36 -18.71 -0.94 9.52
N PRO A 37 -19.13 0.33 9.44
CA PRO A 37 -20.25 0.85 10.22
C PRO A 37 -21.61 0.20 9.96
N THR A 38 -21.79 -0.54 8.86
CA THR A 38 -23.02 -1.30 8.55
C THR A 38 -22.85 -2.81 8.72
N GLY A 39 -21.71 -3.27 9.25
CA GLY A 39 -21.42 -4.68 9.48
C GLY A 39 -20.69 -5.37 8.32
N GLU A 40 -20.28 -4.63 7.28
CA GLU A 40 -19.44 -5.20 6.22
C GLU A 40 -18.04 -5.51 6.77
N ARG A 41 -17.52 -6.70 6.52
CA ARG A 41 -16.20 -7.11 7.03
C ARG A 41 -15.13 -7.04 5.95
N GLU A 42 -13.93 -6.65 6.35
CA GLU A 42 -12.78 -6.52 5.44
C GLU A 42 -12.50 -7.83 4.69
N GLU A 43 -12.49 -8.96 5.40
CA GLU A 43 -12.24 -10.29 4.82
C GLU A 43 -13.23 -10.67 3.71
N TRP A 44 -14.47 -10.17 3.77
CA TRP A 44 -15.49 -10.44 2.76
C TRP A 44 -15.29 -9.59 1.52
N ILE A 45 -14.91 -8.32 1.71
CA ILE A 45 -14.60 -7.41 0.61
C ILE A 45 -13.38 -7.92 -0.15
N ASN A 46 -12.29 -8.23 0.58
CA ASN A 46 -11.05 -8.75 0.03
C ASN A 46 -11.30 -10.01 -0.81
N LEU A 47 -12.12 -10.95 -0.30
CA LEU A 47 -12.46 -12.18 -1.02
C LEU A 47 -13.23 -11.92 -2.32
N ARG A 48 -14.20 -11.01 -2.32
CA ARG A 48 -14.99 -10.68 -3.53
C ARG A 48 -14.11 -10.12 -4.63
N VAL A 49 -13.24 -9.17 -4.30
CA VAL A 49 -12.32 -8.56 -5.28
C VAL A 49 -11.33 -9.60 -5.81
N ALA A 50 -10.76 -10.42 -4.93
CA ALA A 50 -9.81 -11.46 -5.30
C ALA A 50 -10.39 -12.51 -6.27
N ILE A 51 -11.65 -12.94 -6.05
CA ILE A 51 -12.33 -13.87 -6.96
C ILE A 51 -12.52 -13.24 -8.34
N LEU A 52 -13.04 -12.00 -8.38
CA LEU A 52 -13.24 -11.28 -9.65
C LEU A 52 -11.92 -11.08 -10.41
N LEU A 53 -10.87 -10.65 -9.71
CA LEU A 53 -9.53 -10.50 -10.31
C LEU A 53 -9.02 -11.84 -10.84
N GLY A 54 -9.15 -12.92 -10.05
CA GLY A 54 -8.70 -14.24 -10.44
C GLY A 54 -9.41 -14.77 -11.69
N GLU A 55 -10.71 -14.50 -11.86
CA GLU A 55 -11.45 -14.83 -13.08
C GLU A 55 -10.92 -14.05 -14.29
N MET A 56 -10.70 -12.73 -14.14
CA MET A 56 -10.15 -11.88 -15.21
C MET A 56 -8.76 -12.35 -15.66
N LEU A 57 -7.88 -12.71 -14.73
CA LEU A 57 -6.53 -13.17 -15.02
C LEU A 57 -6.50 -14.56 -15.68
N LYS A 58 -7.37 -15.49 -15.24
CA LYS A 58 -7.53 -16.80 -15.89
C LYS A 58 -7.96 -16.64 -17.35
N LEU A 59 -8.90 -15.74 -17.63
CA LEU A 59 -9.34 -15.44 -19.00
C LEU A 59 -8.22 -14.81 -19.85
N ALA A 60 -7.25 -14.15 -19.23
CA ALA A 60 -6.06 -13.60 -19.89
C ALA A 60 -4.90 -14.62 -20.03
N GLY A 61 -5.09 -15.87 -19.61
CA GLY A 61 -4.14 -16.97 -19.79
C GLY A 61 -3.21 -17.25 -18.60
N ALA A 62 -3.37 -16.56 -17.48
CA ALA A 62 -2.59 -16.81 -16.27
C ALA A 62 -3.05 -18.10 -15.55
N GLU A 63 -2.11 -18.80 -14.94
CA GLU A 63 -2.40 -19.72 -13.85
C GLU A 63 -2.61 -18.91 -12.57
N VAL A 64 -3.78 -19.03 -11.93
CA VAL A 64 -4.14 -18.23 -10.77
C VAL A 64 -4.28 -19.10 -9.54
N ILE A 65 -3.51 -18.76 -8.51
CA ILE A 65 -3.55 -19.38 -7.19
C ILE A 65 -4.19 -18.40 -6.22
N LEU A 66 -5.27 -18.82 -5.54
CA LEU A 66 -5.88 -18.05 -4.45
C LEU A 66 -5.48 -18.70 -3.13
N THR A 67 -4.94 -17.94 -2.17
CA THR A 67 -4.59 -18.48 -0.84
C THR A 67 -5.83 -19.00 -0.09
N ARG A 68 -7.01 -18.43 -0.39
CA ARG A 68 -8.33 -18.92 0.03
C ARG A 68 -9.39 -18.56 -1.00
N THR A 69 -10.41 -19.40 -1.11
CA THR A 69 -11.59 -19.19 -1.98
C THR A 69 -12.89 -19.03 -1.20
N THR A 70 -12.82 -19.15 0.12
CA THR A 70 -13.93 -19.00 1.07
C THR A 70 -13.51 -18.11 2.24
N ASP A 71 -14.45 -17.77 3.11
CA ASP A 71 -14.17 -17.04 4.35
C ASP A 71 -13.58 -17.99 5.41
N THR A 72 -12.32 -18.38 5.21
CA THR A 72 -11.59 -19.28 6.10
C THR A 72 -10.27 -18.67 6.54
N PHE A 73 -9.83 -19.03 7.74
CA PHE A 73 -8.56 -18.56 8.29
C PHE A 73 -7.39 -19.35 7.71
N ILE A 74 -6.43 -18.63 7.11
CA ILE A 74 -5.13 -19.17 6.69
C ILE A 74 -4.03 -18.40 7.43
N PRO A 75 -3.13 -19.08 8.17
CA PRO A 75 -1.98 -18.45 8.82
C PRO A 75 -1.10 -17.66 7.83
N LEU A 76 -0.51 -16.55 8.28
CA LEU A 76 0.30 -15.67 7.41
C LEU A 76 1.47 -16.40 6.74
N ALA A 77 2.15 -17.31 7.46
CA ALA A 77 3.25 -18.09 6.90
C ALA A 77 2.80 -19.06 5.80
N ASP A 78 1.61 -19.65 5.95
CA ASP A 78 1.06 -20.58 4.98
C ASP A 78 0.64 -19.86 3.69
N ARG A 79 0.15 -18.61 3.77
CA ARG A 79 -0.12 -17.76 2.60
C ARG A 79 1.13 -17.55 1.75
N SER A 80 2.25 -17.20 2.38
CA SER A 80 3.53 -17.06 1.68
C SER A 80 4.02 -18.38 1.11
N LYS A 81 3.88 -19.47 1.87
CA LYS A 81 4.26 -20.82 1.44
C LYS A 81 3.50 -21.25 0.18
N ILE A 82 2.20 -20.98 0.10
CA ILE A 82 1.38 -21.25 -1.10
C ILE A 82 1.97 -20.55 -2.32
N ALA A 83 2.37 -19.27 -2.22
CA ALA A 83 2.99 -18.55 -3.34
C ALA A 83 4.33 -19.17 -3.78
N LEU A 84 5.18 -19.52 -2.81
CA LEU A 84 6.50 -20.11 -3.07
C LEU A 84 6.41 -21.51 -3.68
N GLU A 85 5.57 -22.39 -3.14
CA GLU A 85 5.42 -23.78 -3.62
C GLU A 85 4.84 -23.85 -5.02
N ASN A 86 3.97 -22.91 -5.38
CA ASN A 86 3.43 -22.78 -6.73
C ASN A 86 4.33 -21.96 -7.68
N LYS A 87 5.51 -21.52 -7.22
CA LYS A 87 6.47 -20.74 -8.03
C LYS A 87 5.84 -19.51 -8.68
N ALA A 88 5.05 -18.76 -7.90
CA ALA A 88 4.38 -17.57 -8.40
C ALA A 88 5.38 -16.56 -8.99
N ASP A 89 5.05 -16.01 -10.16
CA ASP A 89 5.76 -14.90 -10.80
C ASP A 89 5.37 -13.54 -10.19
N LEU A 90 4.23 -13.49 -9.49
CA LEU A 90 3.68 -12.28 -8.88
C LEU A 90 2.83 -12.65 -7.66
N PHE A 91 2.94 -11.86 -6.59
CA PHE A 91 2.13 -11.98 -5.38
C PHE A 91 1.30 -10.71 -5.13
N VAL A 92 -0.02 -10.86 -5.00
CA VAL A 92 -0.94 -9.72 -4.79
C VAL A 92 -1.79 -9.97 -3.56
N SER A 93 -1.53 -9.26 -2.47
CA SER A 93 -2.38 -9.29 -1.28
C SER A 93 -3.40 -8.15 -1.35
N ILE A 94 -4.69 -8.48 -1.30
CA ILE A 94 -5.80 -7.53 -1.42
C ILE A 94 -6.37 -7.24 -0.03
N HIS A 95 -6.41 -5.96 0.33
CA HIS A 95 -6.86 -5.45 1.61
C HIS A 95 -7.69 -4.16 1.48
N HIS A 96 -8.37 -3.81 2.57
CA HIS A 96 -9.11 -2.57 2.71
C HIS A 96 -8.82 -1.95 4.07
N ASN A 97 -8.60 -0.64 4.10
CA ASN A 97 -7.94 0.00 5.23
C ASN A 97 -8.92 0.53 6.28
N ALA A 98 -8.38 0.86 7.46
CA ALA A 98 -9.08 1.43 8.59
C ALA A 98 -8.34 2.67 9.12
N THR A 99 -9.11 3.67 9.57
CA THR A 99 -8.53 4.81 10.28
C THR A 99 -9.57 5.48 11.18
N ALA A 100 -9.11 6.22 12.20
CA ALA A 100 -9.97 6.94 13.13
C ALA A 100 -10.84 8.02 12.46
N ASP A 101 -10.39 8.59 11.34
CA ASP A 101 -11.13 9.63 10.61
C ASP A 101 -11.94 9.01 9.45
N PRO A 102 -13.27 8.86 9.59
CA PRO A 102 -14.11 8.24 8.56
C PRO A 102 -14.23 9.05 7.27
N LYS A 103 -13.62 10.24 7.19
CA LYS A 103 -13.56 11.07 5.99
C LYS A 103 -12.35 10.75 5.11
N VAL A 104 -11.37 10.02 5.64
CA VAL A 104 -10.17 9.63 4.89
C VAL A 104 -10.51 8.55 3.87
N ASN A 105 -10.03 8.74 2.65
CA ASN A 105 -10.04 7.71 1.61
C ASN A 105 -9.00 8.01 0.53
N PHE A 106 -8.09 7.06 0.28
CA PHE A 106 -7.13 7.04 -0.82
C PHE A 106 -6.48 5.65 -0.91
N PRO A 107 -5.90 5.23 -2.05
CA PRO A 107 -5.19 3.96 -2.11
C PRO A 107 -3.87 4.00 -1.34
N ILE A 108 -3.53 2.91 -0.66
CA ILE A 108 -2.20 2.68 -0.09
C ILE A 108 -1.66 1.36 -0.64
N VAL A 109 -0.46 1.39 -1.20
CA VAL A 109 0.21 0.20 -1.71
C VAL A 109 1.52 0.01 -0.96
N TYR A 110 1.70 -1.18 -0.40
CA TYR A 110 2.91 -1.56 0.32
C TYR A 110 3.78 -2.48 -0.52
N PHE A 111 5.10 -2.29 -0.43
CA PHE A 111 6.11 -3.25 -0.87
C PHE A 111 7.00 -3.67 0.31
N HIS A 112 7.63 -4.85 0.24
CA HIS A 112 8.57 -5.27 1.27
C HIS A 112 9.90 -4.54 1.14
N GLY A 113 10.45 -4.04 2.25
CA GLY A 113 11.86 -3.66 2.28
C GLY A 113 12.17 -2.29 1.72
N SER A 114 13.40 -2.14 1.22
CA SER A 114 13.86 -0.88 0.65
C SER A 114 13.32 -0.70 -0.78
N ALA A 115 12.94 0.53 -1.10
CA ALA A 115 12.53 0.93 -2.44
C ALA A 115 13.65 0.73 -3.48
N GLU A 116 14.91 0.71 -3.05
CA GLU A 116 16.05 0.53 -3.93
C GLU A 116 16.32 -0.93 -4.28
N GLU A 117 15.97 -1.84 -3.36
CA GLU A 117 16.21 -3.29 -3.46
C GLU A 117 15.05 -3.98 -4.17
N ASN A 118 13.83 -3.65 -3.77
CA ASN A 118 12.63 -4.32 -4.26
C ASN A 118 11.98 -3.54 -5.41
N ARG A 119 12.79 -3.14 -6.40
CA ARG A 119 12.36 -2.29 -7.51
C ARG A 119 11.18 -2.89 -8.27
N ALA A 120 11.16 -4.19 -8.49
CA ALA A 120 10.05 -4.87 -9.17
C ALA A 120 8.71 -4.61 -8.47
N SER A 121 8.67 -4.74 -7.13
CA SER A 121 7.45 -4.52 -6.36
C SER A 121 7.09 -3.04 -6.26
N VAL A 122 8.08 -2.15 -6.28
CA VAL A 122 7.87 -0.69 -6.34
C VAL A 122 7.26 -0.31 -7.70
N ASP A 123 7.84 -0.77 -8.80
CA ASP A 123 7.35 -0.54 -10.17
C ASP A 123 5.91 -1.06 -10.30
N PHE A 124 5.65 -2.29 -9.84
CA PHE A 124 4.31 -2.87 -9.85
C PHE A 124 3.34 -2.11 -8.92
N GLY A 125 3.77 -1.77 -7.71
CA GLY A 125 2.94 -1.06 -6.75
C GLY A 125 2.53 0.32 -7.23
N GLU A 126 3.41 1.01 -7.95
CA GLU A 126 3.12 2.29 -8.60
C GLU A 126 2.04 2.12 -9.68
N MET A 127 2.15 1.11 -10.54
CA MET A 127 1.13 0.79 -11.54
C MET A 127 -0.23 0.51 -10.87
N VAL A 128 -0.25 -0.30 -9.81
CA VAL A 128 -1.46 -0.59 -9.05
C VAL A 128 -2.07 0.69 -8.47
N ALA A 129 -1.27 1.53 -7.80
CA ALA A 129 -1.76 2.75 -7.17
C ALA A 129 -2.39 3.71 -8.20
N GLN A 130 -1.72 3.92 -9.34
CA GLN A 130 -2.23 4.75 -10.42
C GLN A 130 -3.55 4.21 -11.01
N LYS A 131 -3.65 2.88 -11.23
CA LYS A 131 -4.88 2.26 -11.74
C LYS A 131 -6.02 2.30 -10.72
N LEU A 132 -5.74 2.15 -9.43
CA LEU A 132 -6.74 2.34 -8.37
C LEU A 132 -7.27 3.78 -8.37
N VAL A 133 -6.40 4.78 -8.48
CA VAL A 133 -6.81 6.19 -8.62
C VAL A 133 -7.66 6.41 -9.87
N LYS A 134 -7.25 5.85 -11.02
CA LYS A 134 -8.03 5.91 -12.28
C LYS A 134 -9.44 5.37 -12.11
N HIS A 135 -9.58 4.14 -11.60
CA HIS A 135 -10.84 3.40 -11.57
C HIS A 135 -11.77 3.78 -10.42
N LEU A 136 -11.22 4.01 -9.22
CA LEU A 136 -12.01 4.22 -8.00
C LEU A 136 -12.17 5.70 -7.65
N PHE A 137 -11.22 6.54 -8.09
CA PHE A 137 -11.16 7.96 -7.77
C PHE A 137 -11.24 8.87 -9.00
N LYS A 138 -11.64 8.32 -10.16
CA LYS A 138 -11.82 9.06 -11.43
C LYS A 138 -10.55 9.80 -11.87
N GLY A 139 -9.38 9.21 -11.60
CA GLY A 139 -8.08 9.77 -11.95
C GLY A 139 -7.66 10.97 -11.10
N LYS A 140 -8.25 11.17 -9.91
CA LYS A 140 -7.97 12.33 -9.06
C LYS A 140 -7.70 11.94 -7.62
N GLY A 141 -6.82 12.69 -6.97
CA GLY A 141 -6.52 12.54 -5.55
C GLY A 141 -5.17 11.88 -5.30
N PRO A 142 -4.74 11.86 -4.04
CA PRO A 142 -3.47 11.27 -3.66
C PRO A 142 -3.58 9.73 -3.60
N TYR A 143 -2.42 9.09 -3.59
CA TYR A 143 -2.21 7.71 -3.19
C TYR A 143 -0.89 7.61 -2.42
N SER A 144 -0.68 6.49 -1.75
CA SER A 144 0.58 6.15 -1.11
C SER A 144 1.20 4.92 -1.78
N LEU A 145 2.50 4.99 -2.04
CA LEU A 145 3.35 3.83 -2.31
C LEU A 145 4.48 3.86 -1.29
N VAL A 146 4.51 2.90 -0.37
CA VAL A 146 5.39 2.95 0.81
C VAL A 146 5.93 1.57 1.17
N SER A 147 7.08 1.54 1.83
CA SER A 147 7.61 0.31 2.40
C SER A 147 6.74 -0.16 3.57
N ASP A 148 6.57 -1.47 3.72
CA ASP A 148 5.92 -2.08 4.88
C ASP A 148 6.67 -1.82 6.20
N TYR A 149 7.96 -1.44 6.16
CA TYR A 149 8.71 -0.99 7.33
C TYR A 149 8.24 0.36 7.89
N THR A 150 7.43 1.13 7.15
CA THR A 150 6.77 2.33 7.70
C THR A 150 5.76 1.99 8.80
N ILE A 151 5.18 0.78 8.75
CA ILE A 151 4.16 0.29 9.69
C ILE A 151 4.77 -0.74 10.64
N PHE A 152 5.43 -1.74 10.06
CA PHE A 152 5.99 -2.89 10.75
C PHE A 152 7.51 -2.76 10.81
N SER A 153 7.99 -1.73 11.48
CA SER A 153 9.39 -1.29 11.44
C SER A 153 10.43 -2.35 11.88
N SER A 154 10.01 -3.41 12.58
CA SER A 154 10.91 -4.48 13.02
C SER A 154 11.09 -5.60 11.99
N SER A 155 10.05 -5.92 11.21
CA SER A 155 10.06 -7.14 10.38
C SER A 155 9.43 -6.98 9.00
N GLY A 156 8.72 -5.88 8.74
CA GLY A 156 7.80 -5.78 7.61
C GLY A 156 6.55 -6.65 7.78
N ALA A 157 5.66 -6.58 6.81
CA ALA A 157 4.46 -7.39 6.73
C ALA A 157 4.83 -8.86 6.46
N SER A 158 4.20 -9.78 7.20
CA SER A 158 4.61 -11.19 7.15
C SER A 158 4.49 -11.81 5.77
N VAL A 159 3.41 -11.52 5.04
CA VAL A 159 3.19 -12.10 3.71
C VAL A 159 4.24 -11.61 2.70
N LEU A 160 4.51 -10.31 2.67
CA LEU A 160 5.50 -9.72 1.77
C LEU A 160 6.94 -10.12 2.13
N ARG A 161 7.26 -10.21 3.43
CA ARG A 161 8.53 -10.75 3.90
C ARG A 161 8.70 -12.21 3.47
N GLY A 162 7.66 -13.02 3.63
CA GLY A 162 7.68 -14.45 3.32
C GLY A 162 7.73 -14.76 1.83
N THR A 163 7.32 -13.81 0.96
CA THR A 163 7.38 -13.95 -0.50
C THR A 163 8.52 -13.15 -1.14
N TYR A 164 9.50 -12.66 -0.36
CA TYR A 164 10.61 -11.90 -0.92
C TYR A 164 11.37 -12.71 -1.98
N GLY A 165 11.67 -12.06 -3.11
CA GLY A 165 12.17 -12.72 -4.32
C GLY A 165 11.10 -12.93 -5.39
N ILE A 166 9.82 -12.85 -5.02
CA ILE A 166 8.67 -12.71 -5.92
C ILE A 166 8.22 -11.25 -5.88
N PRO A 167 8.04 -10.55 -7.02
CA PRO A 167 7.42 -9.23 -7.02
C PRO A 167 6.07 -9.28 -6.32
N GLY A 168 5.86 -8.43 -5.32
CA GLY A 168 4.66 -8.52 -4.52
C GLY A 168 4.31 -7.30 -3.71
N ILE A 169 3.00 -7.09 -3.58
CA ILE A 169 2.42 -5.91 -2.90
C ILE A 169 1.28 -6.32 -1.96
N ILE A 170 1.03 -5.47 -0.97
CA ILE A 170 -0.29 -5.38 -0.32
C ILE A 170 -0.94 -4.12 -0.86
N GLY A 171 -2.13 -4.26 -1.44
CA GLY A 171 -2.91 -3.12 -1.90
C GLY A 171 -4.12 -2.90 -1.00
N GLU A 172 -4.18 -1.72 -0.41
CA GLU A 172 -5.28 -1.18 0.37
C GLU A 172 -6.08 -0.21 -0.51
N ALA A 173 -7.14 -0.69 -1.15
CA ALA A 173 -7.80 0.09 -2.21
C ALA A 173 -8.58 1.30 -1.68
N THR A 174 -9.31 1.11 -0.58
CA THR A 174 -10.14 2.12 0.08
C THR A 174 -10.32 1.84 1.56
N PHE A 175 -11.02 2.71 2.28
CA PHE A 175 -11.22 2.61 3.74
C PHE A 175 -12.64 2.13 4.10
N PHE A 176 -12.77 0.91 4.65
CA PHE A 176 -14.07 0.37 5.08
C PHE A 176 -14.65 1.11 6.31
N THR A 177 -13.80 1.81 7.06
CA THR A 177 -14.22 2.70 8.16
C THR A 177 -14.95 3.96 7.69
N SER A 178 -14.88 4.29 6.40
CA SER A 178 -15.66 5.38 5.82
C SER A 178 -17.08 4.90 5.45
N PRO A 179 -18.16 5.43 6.06
CA PRO A 179 -19.53 4.99 5.75
C PRO A 179 -19.94 5.19 4.29
N LYS A 180 -19.32 6.16 3.60
CA LYS A 180 -19.57 6.42 2.18
C LYS A 180 -18.94 5.34 1.30
N GLU A 181 -17.75 4.89 1.66
CA GLU A 181 -16.97 3.94 0.87
C GLU A 181 -17.39 2.50 1.19
N GLU A 182 -17.68 2.16 2.45
CA GLU A 182 -18.27 0.87 2.83
C GLU A 182 -19.53 0.53 2.01
N LYS A 183 -20.41 1.52 1.81
CA LYS A 183 -21.61 1.35 0.96
C LYS A 183 -21.26 0.97 -0.47
N LYS A 184 -20.16 1.47 -1.02
CA LYS A 184 -19.70 1.14 -2.38
C LYS A 184 -19.05 -0.25 -2.43
N LEU A 185 -18.32 -0.65 -1.40
CA LEU A 185 -17.66 -1.98 -1.29
C LEU A 185 -18.66 -3.16 -1.28
N ARG A 186 -19.94 -2.86 -1.06
CA ARG A 186 -21.06 -3.80 -1.18
C ARG A 186 -21.64 -3.89 -2.60
N ILE A 187 -21.29 -2.96 -3.49
CA ILE A 187 -21.81 -2.88 -4.85
C ILE A 187 -20.92 -3.71 -5.77
N PRO A 188 -21.45 -4.76 -6.45
CA PRO A 188 -20.65 -5.60 -7.34
C PRO A 188 -19.90 -4.83 -8.43
N ASP A 189 -20.49 -3.76 -8.98
CA ASP A 189 -19.83 -2.89 -9.97
C ASP A 189 -18.58 -2.19 -9.41
N TYR A 190 -18.58 -1.81 -8.14
CA TYR A 190 -17.42 -1.19 -7.50
C TYR A 190 -16.28 -2.19 -7.32
N ASN A 191 -16.60 -3.41 -6.85
CA ASN A 191 -15.64 -4.51 -6.72
C ASN A 191 -15.04 -4.90 -8.08
N ASN A 192 -15.84 -4.86 -9.16
CA ASN A 192 -15.35 -5.07 -10.52
C ASN A 192 -14.37 -3.98 -10.97
N LYS A 193 -14.64 -2.70 -10.67
CA LYS A 193 -13.71 -1.60 -10.99
C LYS A 193 -12.38 -1.75 -10.26
N GLU A 194 -12.39 -2.19 -9.01
CA GLU A 194 -11.17 -2.48 -8.27
C GLU A 194 -10.41 -3.65 -8.88
N ALA A 195 -11.09 -4.78 -9.16
CA ALA A 195 -10.49 -5.92 -9.84
C ALA A 195 -9.92 -5.53 -11.22
N SER A 196 -10.61 -4.67 -11.98
CA SER A 196 -10.11 -4.14 -13.25
C SER A 196 -8.86 -3.26 -13.09
N ALA A 197 -8.74 -2.51 -11.98
CA ALA A 197 -7.54 -1.75 -11.69
C ALA A 197 -6.31 -2.66 -11.48
N TYR A 198 -6.45 -3.70 -10.66
CA TYR A 198 -5.40 -4.71 -10.50
C TYR A 198 -5.11 -5.45 -11.81
N TYR A 199 -6.14 -5.86 -12.55
CA TYR A 199 -5.99 -6.53 -13.83
C TYR A 199 -5.17 -5.68 -14.82
N GLU A 200 -5.54 -4.41 -15.03
CA GLU A 200 -4.79 -3.50 -15.91
C GLU A 200 -3.34 -3.33 -15.44
N ALA A 201 -3.10 -3.18 -14.13
CA ALA A 201 -1.77 -3.03 -13.58
C ALA A 201 -0.89 -4.28 -13.78
N ILE A 202 -1.47 -5.46 -13.61
CA ILE A 202 -0.78 -6.75 -13.81
C ILE A 202 -0.42 -6.94 -15.29
N ILE A 203 -1.33 -6.65 -16.20
CA ILE A 203 -1.05 -6.68 -17.64
C ILE A 203 0.10 -5.72 -17.97
N SER A 204 0.01 -4.46 -17.53
CA SER A 204 1.07 -3.47 -17.73
C SER A 204 2.42 -3.89 -17.13
N PHE A 205 2.41 -4.56 -15.98
CA PHE A 205 3.63 -5.07 -15.35
C PHE A 205 4.33 -6.13 -16.20
N PHE A 206 3.59 -7.12 -16.70
CA PHE A 206 4.17 -8.19 -17.52
C PHE A 206 4.48 -7.78 -18.97
N GLU A 207 3.82 -6.74 -19.50
CA GLU A 207 4.12 -6.17 -20.81
C GLU A 207 5.30 -5.18 -20.78
N SER A 208 5.66 -4.64 -19.60
CA SER A 208 6.78 -3.74 -19.45
C SER A 208 8.10 -4.43 -19.84
N SER A 209 8.85 -3.82 -20.76
CA SER A 209 10.17 -4.29 -21.19
C SER A 209 11.25 -4.12 -20.12
N GLU A 210 10.92 -3.49 -18.99
CA GLU A 210 11.85 -3.12 -17.91
C GLU A 210 11.42 -3.66 -16.55
N VAL A 211 10.91 -4.89 -16.45
CA VAL A 211 10.68 -5.49 -15.12
C VAL A 211 12.01 -5.61 -14.39
N SER A 212 12.26 -4.66 -13.48
CA SER A 212 13.46 -4.61 -12.65
C SER A 212 13.59 -5.92 -11.88
N LYS A 213 14.82 -6.47 -11.78
CA LYS A 213 15.06 -7.62 -10.90
C LYS A 213 14.94 -7.19 -9.44
N ILE A 214 14.44 -8.09 -8.59
CA ILE A 214 14.58 -7.96 -7.12
C ILE A 214 16.03 -8.25 -6.79
N SER A 215 16.72 -7.32 -6.12
CA SER A 215 18.08 -7.57 -5.66
C SER A 215 18.09 -8.46 -4.43
N GLU A 216 19.27 -8.99 -4.09
CA GLU A 216 19.47 -9.55 -2.75
C GLU A 216 19.09 -8.52 -1.69
N LYS A 217 18.55 -9.02 -0.58
CA LYS A 217 18.04 -8.20 0.52
C LYS A 217 19.20 -7.50 1.22
N GLU A 218 19.18 -6.18 1.33
CA GLU A 218 20.05 -5.51 2.30
C GLU A 218 19.40 -5.53 3.68
N ASP A 219 20.22 -5.39 4.72
CA ASP A 219 19.74 -5.43 6.10
C ASP A 219 19.00 -4.14 6.48
N PRO A 220 17.67 -4.17 6.72
CA PRO A 220 16.92 -3.01 7.19
C PRO A 220 17.34 -2.56 8.60
N SER A 221 18.15 -3.33 9.33
CA SER A 221 18.75 -2.91 10.61
C SER A 221 19.61 -1.64 10.49
N ARG A 222 19.99 -1.24 9.26
CA ARG A 222 20.71 0.01 8.97
C ARG A 222 19.89 1.28 9.18
N VAL A 223 18.56 1.19 9.28
CA VAL A 223 17.69 2.33 9.60
C VAL A 223 17.06 2.10 10.96
N VAL A 224 17.37 2.98 11.92
CA VAL A 224 16.74 2.96 13.25
C VAL A 224 15.22 3.06 13.06
N PRO A 225 14.39 2.14 13.60
CA PRO A 225 12.93 2.22 13.47
C PRO A 225 12.35 3.61 13.80
N PHE A 226 11.35 4.04 13.03
CA PHE A 226 10.56 5.22 13.40
C PHE A 226 9.38 4.72 14.24
N GLU A 227 9.32 5.09 15.51
CA GLU A 227 8.19 4.71 16.36
C GLU A 227 6.91 5.35 15.83
N VAL A 228 5.94 4.53 15.47
CA VAL A 228 4.63 4.95 14.95
C VAL A 228 3.52 4.43 15.85
N PHE A 229 2.35 5.07 15.76
CA PHE A 229 1.14 4.53 16.38
C PHE A 229 0.84 3.17 15.76
N GLN A 230 0.64 2.17 16.61
CA GLN A 230 0.18 0.85 16.20
C GLN A 230 -1.31 0.89 15.86
N GLU A 231 -1.84 -0.14 15.23
CA GLU A 231 -3.23 -0.19 14.72
C GLU A 231 -4.26 0.29 15.77
N ALA A 232 -4.17 -0.21 17.01
CA ALA A 232 -5.06 0.21 18.11
C ALA A 232 -4.92 1.70 18.48
N ASP A 233 -3.70 2.25 18.41
CA ASP A 233 -3.42 3.66 18.70
C ASP A 233 -3.87 4.59 17.56
N ARG A 234 -3.87 4.10 16.31
CA ARG A 234 -4.37 4.86 15.15
C ARG A 234 -5.88 5.09 15.18
N MET A 235 -6.60 4.37 16.04
CA MET A 235 -8.03 4.57 16.27
C MET A 235 -8.31 5.65 17.34
N LYS A 236 -7.28 6.14 18.05
CA LYS A 236 -7.42 7.16 19.09
C LYS A 236 -7.69 8.57 18.50
N PRO A 237 -8.33 9.49 19.24
CA PRO A 237 -8.61 10.85 18.77
C PRO A 237 -7.37 11.62 18.30
N GLU A 238 -6.22 11.41 18.93
CA GLU A 238 -4.94 12.05 18.60
C GLU A 238 -4.51 11.72 17.18
N ALA A 239 -4.75 10.49 16.72
CA ALA A 239 -4.40 10.08 15.37
C ALA A 239 -5.13 10.93 14.31
N LYS A 240 -6.35 11.40 14.59
CA LYS A 240 -7.13 12.27 13.68
C LYS A 240 -6.46 13.61 13.42
N MET A 241 -5.53 14.03 14.29
CA MET A 241 -4.83 15.31 14.15
C MET A 241 -3.68 15.27 13.14
N TRP A 242 -3.38 14.12 12.52
CA TRP A 242 -2.27 13.96 11.57
C TRP A 242 -2.20 15.10 10.56
N LYS A 243 -3.31 15.37 9.85
CA LYS A 243 -3.36 16.38 8.80
C LYS A 243 -3.26 17.81 9.33
N SER A 244 -3.89 18.11 10.47
CA SER A 244 -3.79 19.43 11.09
C SER A 244 -2.38 19.71 11.63
N ASN A 245 -1.73 18.70 12.21
CA ASN A 245 -0.37 18.80 12.72
C ASN A 245 0.61 19.04 11.56
N PHE A 246 0.48 18.30 10.47
CA PHE A 246 1.25 18.53 9.24
C PHE A 246 1.11 19.98 8.73
N LEU A 247 -0.13 20.46 8.55
CA LEU A 247 -0.37 21.81 8.05
C LEU A 247 0.17 22.91 8.99
N LYS A 248 0.01 22.74 10.30
CA LYS A 248 0.52 23.67 11.30
C LYS A 248 2.05 23.67 11.33
N GLY A 249 2.68 22.49 11.32
CA GLY A 249 4.13 22.33 11.28
C GLY A 249 4.74 23.00 10.05
N LYS A 250 4.17 22.74 8.86
CA LYS A 250 4.58 23.40 7.60
C LYS A 250 4.47 24.92 7.66
N LYS A 251 3.40 25.45 8.30
CA LYS A 251 3.23 26.91 8.49
C LYS A 251 4.26 27.51 9.44
N LEU A 252 4.60 26.81 10.53
CA LEU A 252 5.60 27.26 11.51
C LEU A 252 7.01 27.27 10.92
N LEU A 253 7.38 26.23 10.17
CA LEU A 253 8.65 26.15 9.47
C LEU A 253 8.87 27.36 8.53
N LYS A 254 7.85 27.74 7.77
CA LYS A 254 7.88 28.92 6.88
C LYS A 254 8.07 30.24 7.63
N LYS A 255 7.54 30.36 8.84
CA LYS A 255 7.70 31.58 9.66
C LYS A 255 9.09 31.72 10.27
N GLY A 256 9.82 30.62 10.45
CA GLY A 256 11.16 30.61 11.03
C GLY A 256 11.22 31.06 12.50
N GLY A 257 12.45 31.09 13.03
CA GLY A 257 12.74 31.31 14.45
C GLY A 257 12.84 30.00 15.24
N GLU A 258 13.82 29.91 16.12
CA GLU A 258 14.25 28.68 16.79
C GLU A 258 13.09 27.95 17.50
N ALA A 259 12.34 28.64 18.35
CA ALA A 259 11.18 28.06 19.05
C ALA A 259 10.12 27.48 18.08
N ARG A 260 9.91 28.14 16.93
CA ARG A 260 8.95 27.66 15.92
C ARG A 260 9.49 26.47 15.15
N LEU A 261 10.80 26.36 14.95
CA LEU A 261 11.41 25.19 14.33
C LEU A 261 11.28 23.95 15.21
N VAL A 262 11.43 24.11 16.53
CA VAL A 262 11.19 23.03 17.50
C VAL A 262 9.73 22.58 17.44
N GLU A 263 8.77 23.50 17.57
CA GLU A 263 7.34 23.16 17.50
C GLU A 263 6.97 22.56 16.13
N ALA A 264 7.54 23.07 15.03
CA ALA A 264 7.32 22.51 13.70
C ALA A 264 7.80 21.07 13.62
N PHE A 265 9.00 20.77 14.13
CA PHE A 265 9.56 19.42 14.14
C PHE A 265 8.65 18.46 14.90
N ASP A 266 8.20 18.82 16.10
CA ASP A 266 7.34 17.98 16.94
C ASP A 266 6.00 17.69 16.27
N LEU A 267 5.37 18.70 15.66
CA LEU A 267 4.11 18.53 14.94
C LEU A 267 4.25 17.64 13.71
N LEU A 268 5.34 17.79 12.95
CA LEU A 268 5.62 16.95 11.79
C LEU A 268 5.92 15.51 12.22
N THR A 269 6.64 15.32 13.33
CA THR A 269 6.85 14.01 13.94
C THR A 269 5.52 13.39 14.34
N LEU A 270 4.68 14.09 15.10
CA LEU A 270 3.36 13.58 15.50
C LEU A 270 2.47 13.24 14.29
N SER A 271 2.52 14.03 13.22
CA SER A 271 1.81 13.72 11.97
C SER A 271 2.27 12.40 11.37
N ALA A 272 3.58 12.24 11.15
CA ALA A 272 4.15 11.02 10.59
C ALA A 272 3.90 9.80 11.49
N ARG A 273 3.95 9.97 12.82
CA ARG A 273 3.66 8.88 13.78
C ARG A 273 2.20 8.45 13.74
N SER A 274 1.29 9.40 13.55
CA SER A 274 -0.16 9.16 13.60
C SER A 274 -0.66 8.41 12.36
N PHE A 275 -0.08 8.69 11.20
CA PHE A 275 -0.47 8.06 9.94
C PHE A 275 0.74 7.86 9.00
N PRO A 276 1.64 6.94 9.34
CA PRO A 276 2.96 6.78 8.68
C PRO A 276 2.91 6.33 7.22
N ASP A 277 1.83 5.67 6.82
CA ASP A 277 1.51 5.25 5.45
C ASP A 277 0.71 6.29 4.67
N SER A 278 0.42 7.46 5.23
CA SER A 278 -0.31 8.50 4.51
C SER A 278 0.54 9.17 3.44
N TYR A 279 -0.12 9.71 2.41
CA TYR A 279 0.53 10.45 1.32
C TYR A 279 1.28 11.72 1.79
N VAL A 280 1.08 12.17 3.04
CA VAL A 280 1.83 13.31 3.61
C VAL A 280 3.00 12.89 4.49
N ALA A 281 3.12 11.61 4.85
CA ALA A 281 4.16 11.15 5.78
C ALA A 281 5.57 11.39 5.20
N LYS A 282 5.76 11.13 3.90
CA LYS A 282 6.99 11.48 3.18
C LYS A 282 7.33 12.97 3.33
N GLU A 283 6.38 13.85 3.06
CA GLU A 283 6.60 15.29 3.17
C GLU A 283 6.88 15.70 4.64
N CYS A 284 6.29 15.02 5.62
CA CYS A 284 6.64 15.24 7.03
C CYS A 284 8.13 14.93 7.28
N HIS A 285 8.64 13.82 6.73
CA HIS A 285 10.05 13.46 6.83
C HIS A 285 10.96 14.48 6.11
N GLU A 286 10.60 14.92 4.90
CA GLU A 286 11.36 15.93 4.15
C GLU A 286 11.44 17.28 4.90
N LEU A 287 10.33 17.74 5.48
CA LEU A 287 10.30 18.98 6.26
C LEU A 287 11.07 18.83 7.59
N ARG A 288 11.04 17.65 8.23
CA ARG A 288 11.86 17.35 9.41
C ARG A 288 13.34 17.38 9.05
N LEU A 289 13.73 16.78 7.93
CA LEU A 289 15.10 16.81 7.40
C LEU A 289 15.58 18.25 7.18
N GLU A 290 14.74 19.12 6.62
CA GLU A 290 15.06 20.55 6.47
C GLU A 290 15.36 21.22 7.83
N ILE A 291 14.54 20.96 8.85
CA ILE A 291 14.76 21.49 10.20
C ILE A 291 16.07 20.98 10.80
N LEU A 292 16.33 19.67 10.70
CA LEU A 292 17.55 19.05 11.25
C LEU A 292 18.82 19.63 10.61
N ARG A 293 18.80 19.88 9.29
CA ARG A 293 19.89 20.55 8.57
C ARG A 293 20.12 21.97 9.09
N ARG A 294 19.05 22.75 9.28
CA ARG A 294 19.14 24.11 9.86
C ARG A 294 19.70 24.11 11.28
N GLN A 295 19.51 23.03 12.03
CA GLN A 295 20.01 22.86 13.40
C GLN A 295 21.41 22.22 13.47
N GLY A 296 22.02 21.84 12.34
CA GLY A 296 23.33 21.19 12.31
C GLY A 296 23.37 19.80 12.96
N LYS A 297 22.25 19.06 12.95
CA LYS A 297 22.13 17.73 13.60
C LYS A 297 22.57 16.60 12.66
N THR A 298 23.86 16.49 12.36
CA THR A 298 24.41 15.61 11.32
C THR A 298 23.93 14.15 11.36
N GLU A 299 23.99 13.48 12.52
CA GLU A 299 23.56 12.08 12.64
C GLU A 299 22.05 11.90 12.38
N ALA A 300 21.24 12.84 12.88
CA ALA A 300 19.79 12.82 12.67
C ALA A 300 19.43 13.13 11.21
N VAL A 301 20.20 13.99 10.53
CA VAL A 301 20.09 14.26 9.09
C VAL A 301 20.32 12.97 8.30
N GLU A 302 21.41 12.26 8.56
CA GLU A 302 21.72 11.02 7.84
C GLU A 302 20.62 9.96 8.04
N MET A 303 20.12 9.81 9.26
CA MET A 303 19.05 8.87 9.56
C MET A 303 17.73 9.21 8.85
N GLU A 304 17.38 10.49 8.80
CA GLU A 304 16.15 10.96 8.15
C GLU A 304 16.25 10.85 6.62
N GLU A 305 17.42 11.10 6.03
CA GLU A 305 17.70 10.86 4.61
C GLU A 305 17.53 9.38 4.25
N LYS A 306 18.07 8.47 5.05
CA LYS A 306 17.91 7.01 4.84
C LYS A 306 16.44 6.60 4.88
N ARG A 307 15.64 7.13 5.82
CA ARG A 307 14.19 6.86 5.88
C ARG A 307 13.49 7.24 4.59
N ILE A 308 13.68 8.48 4.13
CA ILE A 308 13.00 8.98 2.93
C ILE A 308 13.39 8.12 1.73
N ARG A 309 14.69 7.88 1.57
CA ARG A 309 15.25 7.12 0.45
C ARG A 309 14.77 5.68 0.40
N PHE A 310 14.77 4.97 1.52
CA PHE A 310 14.47 3.53 1.53
C PHE A 310 12.98 3.21 1.66
N PHE A 311 12.19 4.05 2.32
CA PHE A 311 10.80 3.69 2.63
C PHE A 311 9.77 4.40 1.76
N THR A 312 10.16 5.44 1.02
CA THR A 312 9.24 6.19 0.17
C THR A 312 9.84 6.44 -1.21
N PRO A 313 9.48 5.65 -2.25
CA PRO A 313 9.97 5.85 -3.60
C PRO A 313 9.69 7.27 -4.12
N ASP A 314 10.48 7.72 -5.09
CA ASP A 314 10.25 9.01 -5.76
C ASP A 314 9.18 8.86 -6.85
N PRO A 315 7.99 9.45 -6.68
CA PRO A 315 6.92 9.35 -7.69
C PRO A 315 7.32 10.00 -9.03
N ASN A 316 8.27 10.96 -9.03
CA ASN A 316 8.70 11.61 -10.28
C ASN A 316 9.52 10.69 -11.19
N ARG A 317 10.02 9.57 -10.67
CA ARG A 317 10.78 8.60 -11.48
C ARG A 317 9.93 7.99 -12.60
N TRP A 318 8.61 7.96 -12.46
CA TRP A 318 7.68 7.41 -13.46
C TRP A 318 7.07 8.46 -14.40
N ASN A 319 7.25 9.77 -14.13
CA ASN A 319 6.85 10.83 -15.07
C ASN A 319 7.71 10.84 -16.34
N HIS A 320 8.83 10.11 -16.36
CA HIS A 320 9.72 9.94 -17.53
C HIS A 320 9.52 8.62 -18.28
N CYS A 321 8.84 7.64 -17.67
CA CYS A 321 8.40 6.46 -18.37
C CYS A 321 7.15 6.85 -19.15
N ASN A 322 7.23 6.83 -20.49
CA ASN A 322 6.08 6.98 -21.38
C ASN A 322 5.10 5.81 -21.17
N LEU A 323 4.43 5.75 -20.02
CA LEU A 323 3.25 4.94 -19.82
C LEU A 323 2.15 5.63 -20.62
N ILE A 324 2.00 5.17 -21.86
CA ILE A 324 1.00 5.63 -22.81
C ILE A 324 -0.37 5.47 -22.13
N TRP A 325 -1.05 6.60 -21.90
CA TRP A 325 -2.38 6.69 -21.31
C TRP A 325 -3.47 6.22 -22.26
#